data_AF-A0A3S5EWJ6-F1
#
_entry.id   AF-A0A3S5EWJ6-F1
#
_cell.length_a   1.000
_cell.length_b   1.000
_cell.length_c   1.000
_cell.angle_alpha   90.00
_cell.angle_beta   90.00
_cell.angle_gamma   90.00
#
_symmetry.space_group_name_H-M   'P 1'
#
loop_
_entity.id
_entity.type
_entity.pdbx_description
1 polymer ?
#
loop_
_entity_poly.entity_id
_entity_poly.type
_entity_poly.pdbx_seq_one_letter_code
_entity_poly.pdbx_strand_id
1 'polypeptide(L)'
;MPDQIAVLPLAEALSHLSTPDAVHHLAMSYLPDLGGASRSIRADLGVLYRLALPTDYGGQSGSLVIRFRTDIDLPGTQAIGAPSGFVIGQRFTVRVVAEKRHADESGRNRVRAVLDEEAHGWAVDLLERHGLTVSEPTVSPRWFVGRRGGRSFTLRDLTGTISHISEAGESAYRQGIGRGKAYGYGMPLVL
;
A
#
# COMPACT_ATOMS: atom_id res chain seq x y z
N MET A 1 -18.35 -1.61 -3.97
CA MET A 1 -17.47 -2.32 -4.92
C MET A 1 -16.67 -3.34 -4.14
N PRO A 2 -16.72 -4.63 -4.49
CA PRO A 2 -15.88 -5.63 -3.85
C PRO A 2 -14.41 -5.39 -4.20
N ASP A 3 -13.51 -5.69 -3.27
CA ASP A 3 -12.10 -5.88 -3.63
C ASP A 3 -11.99 -7.24 -4.37
N GLN A 4 -10.89 -7.45 -5.10
CA GLN A 4 -10.63 -8.70 -5.83
C GLN A 4 -9.33 -9.33 -5.32
N ILE A 5 -9.25 -10.66 -5.22
CA ILE A 5 -8.02 -11.36 -4.80
C ILE A 5 -7.50 -12.29 -5.89
N ALA A 6 -6.18 -12.24 -6.11
CA ALA A 6 -5.43 -13.29 -6.78
C ALA A 6 -4.68 -14.11 -5.73
N VAL A 7 -4.67 -15.42 -5.90
CA VAL A 7 -3.92 -16.34 -5.03
C VAL A 7 -2.91 -17.08 -5.89
N LEU A 8 -1.62 -16.91 -5.59
CA LEU A 8 -0.53 -17.60 -6.28
C LEU A 8 0.17 -18.55 -5.30
N PRO A 9 0.56 -19.77 -5.72
CA PRO A 9 1.44 -20.61 -4.93
C PRO A 9 2.71 -19.84 -4.57
N LEU A 10 3.08 -19.85 -3.29
CA LEU A 10 4.21 -19.05 -2.81
C LEU A 10 5.49 -19.40 -3.56
N ALA A 11 5.73 -20.70 -3.83
CA ALA A 11 6.89 -21.19 -4.56
C ALA A 11 7.06 -20.52 -5.95
N GLU A 12 5.97 -20.24 -6.65
CA GLU A 12 5.97 -19.57 -7.96
C GLU A 12 6.17 -18.06 -7.80
N ALA A 13 5.61 -17.48 -6.75
CA ALA A 13 5.67 -16.04 -6.50
C ALA A 13 7.03 -15.54 -5.99
N LEU A 14 7.86 -16.40 -5.38
CA LEU A 14 9.12 -16.01 -4.71
C LEU A 14 10.06 -15.18 -5.59
N SER A 15 10.16 -15.51 -6.89
CA SER A 15 11.05 -14.79 -7.83
C SER A 15 10.63 -13.32 -7.98
N HIS A 16 9.32 -13.04 -7.94
CA HIS A 16 8.74 -11.71 -8.06
C HIS A 16 8.91 -10.86 -6.80
N LEU A 17 9.04 -11.49 -5.62
CA LEU A 17 9.19 -10.79 -4.34
C LEU A 17 10.60 -10.23 -4.11
N SER A 18 11.53 -10.48 -5.04
CA SER A 18 12.93 -10.10 -4.92
C SER A 18 13.20 -8.59 -5.06
N THR A 19 12.31 -7.85 -5.74
CA THR A 19 12.44 -6.40 -5.94
C THR A 19 11.06 -5.72 -6.03
N PRO A 20 10.94 -4.43 -5.66
CA PRO A 20 9.69 -3.71 -5.81
C PRO A 20 9.20 -3.65 -7.27
N ASP A 21 10.10 -3.52 -8.24
CA ASP A 21 9.72 -3.46 -9.65
C ASP A 21 9.13 -4.81 -10.13
N ALA A 22 9.69 -5.94 -9.69
CA ALA A 22 9.14 -7.25 -10.01
C ALA A 22 7.75 -7.49 -9.36
N VAL A 23 7.53 -6.98 -8.15
CA VAL A 23 6.21 -6.97 -7.50
C VAL A 23 5.21 -6.12 -8.28
N HIS A 24 5.62 -4.94 -8.74
CA HIS A 24 4.80 -4.09 -9.61
C HIS A 24 4.41 -4.82 -10.88
N HIS A 25 5.37 -5.41 -11.60
CA HIS A 25 5.09 -6.16 -12.83
C HIS A 25 4.16 -7.34 -12.61
N LEU A 26 4.31 -8.08 -11.51
CA LEU A 26 3.39 -9.17 -11.14
C LEU A 26 1.96 -8.65 -10.92
N ALA A 27 1.78 -7.54 -10.20
CA ALA A 27 0.44 -6.99 -9.99
C ALA A 27 -0.18 -6.47 -11.30
N MET A 28 0.62 -5.80 -12.14
CA MET A 28 0.16 -5.25 -13.41
C MET A 28 -0.15 -6.32 -14.46
N SER A 29 0.35 -7.55 -14.33
CA SER A 29 0.01 -8.64 -15.26
C SER A 29 -1.44 -9.10 -15.17
N TYR A 30 -2.18 -8.69 -14.14
CA TYR A 30 -3.62 -8.92 -14.00
C TYR A 30 -4.46 -7.86 -14.71
N LEU A 31 -3.89 -6.72 -15.05
CA LEU A 31 -4.61 -5.68 -15.78
C LEU A 31 -4.76 -6.07 -17.25
N PRO A 32 -5.87 -5.69 -17.91
CA PRO A 32 -5.96 -5.78 -19.35
C PRO A 32 -4.84 -4.97 -20.02
N ASP A 33 -4.58 -5.21 -21.31
CA ASP A 33 -3.61 -4.39 -22.03
C ASP A 33 -4.11 -2.94 -22.13
N LEU A 34 -3.43 -2.04 -21.40
CA LEU A 34 -3.73 -0.61 -21.37
C LEU A 34 -2.83 0.18 -22.35
N GLY A 35 -2.41 -0.43 -23.46
CA GLY A 35 -1.58 0.23 -24.48
C GLY A 35 -0.21 0.65 -23.93
N GLY A 36 0.35 -0.12 -23.00
CA GLY A 36 1.61 0.18 -22.32
C GLY A 36 1.50 1.11 -21.11
N ALA A 37 0.32 1.66 -20.78
CA ALA A 37 0.13 2.46 -19.56
C ALA A 37 0.42 1.67 -18.28
N SER A 38 0.16 0.35 -18.28
CA SER A 38 0.50 -0.58 -17.20
C SER A 38 2.01 -0.76 -16.97
N ARG A 39 2.86 -0.35 -17.93
CA ARG A 39 4.32 -0.29 -17.76
C ARG A 39 4.79 1.03 -17.14
N SER A 40 3.91 2.03 -17.06
CA SER A 40 4.19 3.34 -16.47
C SER A 40 3.82 3.34 -14.99
N ILE A 41 4.83 3.28 -14.13
CA ILE A 41 4.72 3.32 -12.65
C ILE A 41 3.94 4.54 -12.12
N ARG A 42 3.81 5.62 -12.89
CA ARG A 42 3.12 6.86 -12.47
C ARG A 42 1.77 7.08 -13.13
N ALA A 43 1.31 6.19 -14.01
CA ALA A 43 -0.03 6.28 -14.55
C ALA A 43 -1.03 6.03 -13.41
N ASP A 44 -1.96 6.95 -13.19
CA ASP A 44 -3.09 6.67 -12.32
C ASP A 44 -4.06 5.76 -13.08
N LEU A 45 -4.00 4.47 -12.75
CA LEU A 45 -4.84 3.44 -13.35
C LEU A 45 -6.12 3.20 -12.54
N GLY A 46 -6.36 3.96 -11.47
CA GLY A 46 -7.46 3.68 -10.54
C GLY A 46 -7.30 2.35 -9.79
N VAL A 47 -6.08 1.79 -9.76
CA VAL A 47 -5.79 0.48 -9.17
C VAL A 47 -4.93 0.67 -7.93
N LEU A 48 -5.46 0.25 -6.78
CA LEU A 48 -4.66 -0.07 -5.61
C LEU A 48 -4.52 -1.57 -5.48
N TYR A 49 -3.38 -2.00 -4.95
CA TYR A 49 -3.20 -3.39 -4.57
C TYR A 49 -2.36 -3.52 -3.30
N ARG A 50 -2.44 -4.67 -2.65
CA ARG A 50 -1.64 -5.05 -1.50
C ARG A 50 -1.29 -6.53 -1.57
N LEU A 51 -0.03 -6.83 -1.30
CA LEU A 51 0.45 -8.20 -1.12
C LEU A 51 0.28 -8.61 0.34
N ALA A 52 -0.16 -9.84 0.57
CA ALA A 52 -0.16 -10.50 1.86
C ALA A 52 0.56 -11.86 1.75
N LEU A 53 1.63 -12.01 2.52
CA LEU A 53 2.33 -13.28 2.72
C LEU A 53 1.52 -14.20 3.63
N PRO A 54 1.85 -15.50 3.74
CA PRO A 54 1.05 -16.45 4.51
C PRO A 54 0.74 -16.05 5.96
N THR A 55 1.62 -15.27 6.59
CA THR A 55 1.48 -14.80 7.98
C THR A 55 0.94 -13.37 8.09
N ASP A 56 0.73 -12.67 6.97
CA ASP A 56 0.17 -11.33 6.95
C ASP A 56 -1.36 -11.38 7.11
N TYR A 57 -1.95 -10.27 7.56
CA TYR A 57 -3.40 -10.09 7.50
C TYR A 57 -3.90 -10.17 6.05
N GLY A 58 -4.87 -11.04 5.79
CA GLY A 58 -5.36 -11.35 4.44
C GLY A 58 -4.50 -12.36 3.67
N GLY A 59 -3.48 -12.94 4.30
CA GLY A 59 -2.65 -14.01 3.75
C GLY A 59 -3.33 -15.38 3.77
N GLN A 60 -2.77 -16.32 3.01
CA GLN A 60 -3.21 -17.72 2.97
C GLN A 60 -2.00 -18.65 3.04
N SER A 61 -2.12 -19.75 3.79
CA SER A 61 -1.04 -20.73 3.95
C SER A 61 -0.55 -21.22 2.58
N GLY A 62 0.77 -21.27 2.41
CA GLY A 62 1.41 -21.73 1.16
C GLY A 62 1.24 -20.79 -0.05
N SER A 63 0.65 -19.60 0.12
CA SER A 63 0.30 -18.73 -1.00
C SER A 63 0.73 -17.27 -0.78
N LEU A 64 1.02 -16.58 -1.89
CA LEU A 64 0.98 -15.13 -1.95
C LEU A 64 -0.44 -14.70 -2.34
N VAL A 65 -1.04 -13.81 -1.55
CA VAL A 65 -2.33 -13.19 -1.90
C VAL A 65 -2.07 -11.77 -2.40
N ILE A 66 -2.62 -11.42 -3.56
CA ILE A 66 -2.67 -10.04 -4.05
C ILE A 66 -4.12 -9.59 -3.98
N ARG A 67 -4.40 -8.61 -3.12
CA ARG A 67 -5.71 -7.97 -3.04
C ARG A 67 -5.69 -6.69 -3.86
N PHE A 68 -6.65 -6.51 -4.75
CA PHE A 68 -6.85 -5.36 -5.61
C PHE A 68 -8.09 -4.58 -5.19
N ARG A 69 -8.03 -3.26 -5.33
CA ARG A 69 -9.16 -2.34 -5.25
C ARG A 69 -9.15 -1.48 -6.50
N THR A 70 -10.12 -1.74 -7.36
CA THR A 70 -10.26 -1.13 -8.68
C THR A 70 -11.66 -1.39 -9.23
N ASP A 71 -12.15 -0.50 -10.09
CA ASP A 71 -13.38 -0.68 -10.88
C ASP A 71 -13.18 -1.58 -12.12
N ILE A 72 -11.95 -2.05 -12.36
CA ILE A 72 -11.59 -2.94 -13.47
C ILE A 72 -11.82 -4.40 -13.05
N ASP A 73 -12.52 -5.18 -13.87
CA ASP A 73 -12.62 -6.63 -13.69
C ASP A 73 -11.29 -7.30 -14.05
N LEU A 74 -10.72 -8.05 -13.10
CA LEU A 74 -9.38 -8.65 -13.24
C LEU A 74 -9.49 -10.16 -13.49
N PRO A 75 -9.09 -10.65 -14.68
CA PRO A 75 -9.13 -12.07 -14.99
C PRO A 75 -8.37 -12.93 -13.97
N GLY A 76 -8.94 -14.08 -13.60
CA GLY A 76 -8.31 -15.01 -12.67
C GLY A 76 -8.30 -14.55 -11.21
N THR A 77 -9.11 -13.55 -10.86
CA THR A 77 -9.30 -13.09 -9.47
C THR A 77 -10.68 -13.47 -8.93
N GLN A 78 -10.81 -13.46 -7.61
CA GLN A 78 -12.06 -13.71 -6.91
C GLN A 78 -12.52 -12.42 -6.21
N ALA A 79 -13.77 -12.03 -6.42
CA ALA A 79 -14.39 -10.93 -5.68
C ALA A 79 -14.56 -11.29 -4.20
N ILE A 80 -14.24 -10.34 -3.32
CA ILE A 80 -14.37 -10.46 -1.87
C ILE A 80 -15.10 -9.25 -1.29
N GLY A 81 -15.76 -9.45 -0.15
CA GLY A 81 -16.37 -8.37 0.61
C GLY A 81 -15.34 -7.30 0.99
N ALA A 82 -15.68 -6.04 0.71
CA ALA A 82 -14.88 -4.88 1.11
C ALA A 82 -15.81 -3.71 1.47
N PRO A 83 -15.44 -2.90 2.47
CA PRO A 83 -16.10 -1.62 2.72
C PRO A 83 -16.14 -0.73 1.47
N SER A 84 -17.18 0.09 1.34
CA SER A 84 -17.25 1.12 0.29
C SER A 84 -16.35 2.34 0.55
N GLY A 85 -15.89 2.46 1.80
CA GLY A 85 -15.08 3.54 2.35
C GLY A 85 -14.78 3.29 3.82
N PHE A 86 -14.06 4.21 4.44
CA PHE A 86 -13.84 4.20 5.88
C PHE A 86 -15.10 4.63 6.64
N VAL A 87 -15.26 4.09 7.85
CA VAL A 87 -16.32 4.46 8.80
C VAL A 87 -15.71 4.73 10.17
N ILE A 88 -16.22 5.73 10.88
CA ILE A 88 -15.82 6.03 12.27
C ILE A 88 -16.04 4.79 13.13
N GLY A 89 -15.07 4.49 14.00
CA GLY A 89 -15.03 3.30 14.85
C GLY A 89 -14.38 2.08 14.20
N GLN A 90 -14.09 2.10 12.90
CA GLN A 90 -13.39 0.99 12.24
C GLN A 90 -11.90 0.99 12.59
N ARG A 91 -11.37 -0.20 12.88
CA ARG A 91 -9.92 -0.42 12.93
C ARG A 91 -9.40 -0.73 11.54
N PHE A 92 -8.25 -0.19 11.17
CA PHE A 92 -7.62 -0.46 9.88
C PHE A 92 -6.12 -0.69 10.02
N THR A 93 -5.53 -1.28 9.00
CA THR A 93 -4.07 -1.36 8.82
C THR A 93 -3.66 -0.91 7.42
N VAL A 94 -2.51 -0.24 7.31
CA VAL A 94 -1.94 0.19 6.04
C VAL A 94 -0.41 0.09 6.07
N ARG A 95 0.17 -0.49 5.01
CA ARG A 95 1.62 -0.54 4.81
C ARG A 95 2.06 0.67 4.01
N VAL A 96 2.96 1.48 4.53
CA VAL A 96 3.32 2.78 3.93
C VAL A 96 4.81 2.93 3.75
N VAL A 97 5.20 3.69 2.71
CA VAL A 97 6.58 4.14 2.53
C VAL A 97 6.88 5.23 3.55
N ALA A 98 7.77 4.91 4.49
CA ALA A 98 8.16 5.73 5.63
C ALA A 98 9.45 6.52 5.32
N GLU A 99 9.36 7.46 4.40
CA GLU A 99 10.50 8.25 3.93
C GLU A 99 10.17 9.75 3.84
N LYS A 100 11.04 10.56 4.45
CA LYS A 100 11.00 12.02 4.32
C LYS A 100 11.84 12.45 3.12
N ARG A 101 11.31 13.40 2.34
CA ARG A 101 12.02 14.03 1.22
C ARG A 101 12.22 15.51 1.51
N HIS A 102 13.44 15.97 1.29
CA HIS A 102 13.78 17.40 1.32
C HIS A 102 14.70 17.70 0.16
N ALA A 103 14.61 18.91 -0.38
CA ALA A 103 15.66 19.43 -1.26
C ALA A 103 16.82 19.87 -0.37
N ASP A 104 18.05 19.48 -0.70
CA ASP A 104 19.22 20.10 -0.10
C ASP A 104 19.48 21.49 -0.72
N GLU A 105 20.45 22.22 -0.18
CA GLU A 105 20.81 23.57 -0.62
C GLU A 105 21.22 23.64 -2.10
N SER A 106 21.58 22.49 -2.70
CA SER A 106 21.91 22.37 -4.13
C SER A 106 20.70 22.00 -5.00
N GLY A 107 19.50 21.96 -4.43
CA GLY A 107 18.25 21.58 -5.10
C GLY A 107 18.12 20.08 -5.33
N ARG A 108 19.01 19.24 -4.79
CA ARG A 108 18.93 17.78 -4.96
C ARG A 108 17.96 17.21 -3.95
N ASN A 109 17.04 16.38 -4.44
CA ASN A 109 16.12 15.65 -3.57
C ASN A 109 16.87 14.59 -2.77
N ARG A 110 16.92 14.76 -1.47
CA ARG A 110 17.40 13.78 -0.50
C ARG A 110 16.22 13.02 0.09
N VAL A 111 16.39 11.71 0.18
CA VAL A 111 15.44 10.81 0.81
C VAL A 111 16.10 10.24 2.05
N ARG A 112 15.42 10.30 3.19
CA ARG A 112 15.83 9.58 4.40
C ARG A 112 14.65 8.81 4.97
N ALA A 113 14.94 7.69 5.62
CA ALA A 113 13.97 6.95 6.40
C ALA A 113 13.39 7.83 7.53
N VAL A 114 12.12 7.58 7.86
CA VAL A 114 11.50 8.05 9.10
C VAL A 114 12.07 7.20 10.25
N LEU A 115 12.75 7.85 11.19
CA LEU A 115 13.37 7.19 12.34
C LEU A 115 12.29 6.70 13.33
N ASP A 116 12.65 5.78 14.23
CA ASP A 116 11.69 5.17 15.16
C ASP A 116 11.14 6.20 16.16
N GLU A 117 11.97 7.15 16.57
CA GLU A 117 11.65 8.19 17.54
C GLU A 117 10.65 9.23 17.01
N GLU A 118 10.61 9.43 15.68
CA GLU A 118 9.68 10.35 15.01
C GLU A 118 8.50 9.63 14.33
N ALA A 119 8.45 8.29 14.41
CA ALA A 119 7.51 7.48 13.64
C ALA A 119 6.05 7.73 14.01
N HIS A 120 5.76 7.92 15.30
CA HIS A 120 4.41 8.15 15.79
C HIS A 120 3.84 9.48 15.26
N GLY A 121 4.53 10.60 15.51
CA GLY A 121 4.10 11.92 15.01
C GLY A 121 4.00 11.95 13.49
N TRP A 122 4.97 11.37 12.79
CA TRP A 122 4.92 11.26 11.32
C TRP A 122 3.69 10.49 10.81
N ALA A 123 3.30 9.41 11.50
CA ALA A 123 2.14 8.61 11.14
C ALA A 123 0.84 9.39 11.35
N VAL A 124 0.70 10.10 12.47
CA VAL A 124 -0.44 10.98 12.74
C VAL A 124 -0.55 12.05 11.66
N ASP A 125 0.55 12.78 11.38
CA ASP A 125 0.56 13.81 10.34
C ASP A 125 0.21 13.23 8.95
N LEU A 126 0.64 12.00 8.66
CA LEU A 126 0.30 11.33 7.41
C LEU A 126 -1.20 11.06 7.31
N LEU A 127 -1.81 10.51 8.35
CA LEU A 127 -3.23 10.20 8.38
C LEU A 127 -4.08 11.48 8.30
N GLU A 128 -3.67 12.54 9.02
CA GLU A 128 -4.36 13.83 8.98
C GLU A 128 -4.31 14.48 7.60
N ARG A 129 -3.17 14.42 6.90
CA ARG A 129 -3.08 14.87 5.50
C ARG A 129 -3.98 14.09 4.54
N HIS A 130 -4.35 12.87 4.92
CA HIS A 130 -5.33 12.05 4.21
C HIS A 130 -6.74 12.19 4.81
N GLY A 131 -6.98 13.20 5.64
CA GLY A 131 -8.29 13.53 6.18
C GLY A 131 -8.79 12.58 7.26
N LEU A 132 -7.90 11.81 7.90
CA LEU A 132 -8.23 10.82 8.91
C LEU A 132 -7.63 11.21 10.26
N THR A 133 -8.47 11.25 11.29
CA THR A 133 -8.01 11.23 12.69
C THR A 133 -8.24 9.84 13.25
N VAL A 134 -7.26 9.35 14.01
CA VAL A 134 -7.20 7.96 14.45
C VAL A 134 -6.88 7.91 15.95
N SER A 135 -7.67 7.16 16.71
CA SER A 135 -7.36 6.80 18.09
C SER A 135 -6.44 5.59 18.14
N GLU A 136 -5.58 5.56 19.17
CA GLU A 136 -4.62 4.48 19.42
C GLU A 136 -3.70 4.13 18.24
N PRO A 137 -3.09 5.12 17.55
CA PRO A 137 -2.24 4.82 16.40
C PRO A 137 -1.01 4.02 16.85
N THR A 138 -0.86 2.85 16.25
CA THR A 138 0.28 1.95 16.42
C THR A 138 1.10 1.95 15.14
N VAL A 139 2.42 2.02 15.30
CA VAL A 139 3.38 2.09 14.19
C VAL A 139 4.41 0.99 14.38
N SER A 140 4.59 0.14 13.37
CA SER A 140 5.62 -0.91 13.42
C SER A 140 7.03 -0.32 13.44
N PRO A 141 8.05 -1.08 13.88
CA PRO A 141 9.44 -0.81 13.52
C PRO A 141 9.60 -0.68 12.01
N ARG A 142 10.59 0.09 11.57
CA ARG A 142 10.91 0.20 10.14
C ARG A 142 11.55 -1.08 9.63
N TRP A 143 11.27 -1.39 8.38
CA TRP A 143 11.96 -2.43 7.64
C TRP A 143 12.23 -1.98 6.20
N PHE A 144 13.12 -2.69 5.52
CA PHE A 144 13.62 -2.30 4.21
C PHE A 144 13.23 -3.33 3.16
N VAL A 145 12.85 -2.84 1.98
CA VAL A 145 12.63 -3.66 0.79
C VAL A 145 13.44 -3.13 -0.39
N GLY A 146 13.89 -4.04 -1.24
CA GLY A 146 14.68 -3.72 -2.44
C GLY A 146 16.17 -3.88 -2.22
N ARG A 147 16.97 -3.29 -3.10
CA ARG A 147 18.43 -3.43 -3.12
C ARG A 147 19.10 -2.06 -3.24
N ARG A 148 20.31 -1.94 -2.69
CA ARG A 148 21.13 -0.73 -2.82
C ARG A 148 21.50 -0.51 -4.30
N GLY A 149 21.32 0.72 -4.79
CA GLY A 149 21.55 1.07 -6.19
C GLY A 149 20.37 0.77 -7.13
N GLY A 150 19.35 0.04 -6.66
CA GLY A 150 18.07 -0.13 -7.35
C GLY A 150 16.95 0.61 -6.64
N ARG A 151 15.71 0.33 -7.05
CA ARG A 151 14.54 0.83 -6.33
C ARG A 151 14.41 0.15 -4.98
N SER A 152 14.21 0.97 -3.95
CA SER A 152 14.06 0.50 -2.58
C SER A 152 13.17 1.43 -1.78
N PHE A 153 12.63 0.91 -0.69
CA PHE A 153 11.77 1.64 0.23
C PHE A 153 12.07 1.27 1.67
N THR A 154 12.02 2.27 2.55
CA THR A 154 11.77 2.05 3.97
C THR A 154 10.27 1.99 4.22
N LEU A 155 9.80 0.94 4.89
CA LEU A 155 8.38 0.67 5.11
C LEU A 155 8.05 0.62 6.59
N ARG A 156 6.77 0.91 6.90
CA ARG A 156 6.13 0.65 8.19
C ARG A 156 4.69 0.21 7.97
N ASP A 157 4.18 -0.60 8.89
CA ASP A 157 2.76 -0.88 9.01
C ASP A 157 2.17 0.08 10.06
N LEU A 158 1.08 0.76 9.70
CA LEU A 158 0.29 1.63 10.57
C LEU A 158 -1.04 0.96 10.87
N THR A 159 -1.49 1.04 12.12
CA THR A 159 -2.78 0.52 12.55
C THR A 159 -3.43 1.52 13.50
N GLY A 160 -4.74 1.64 13.47
CA GLY A 160 -5.49 2.38 14.49
C GLY A 160 -6.98 2.39 14.22
N THR A 161 -7.74 3.02 15.10
CA THR A 161 -9.20 3.11 15.04
C THR A 161 -9.63 4.49 14.58
N ILE A 162 -10.47 4.58 13.55
CA ILE A 162 -10.87 5.86 12.96
C ILE A 162 -11.77 6.61 13.94
N SER A 163 -11.37 7.81 14.35
CA SER A 163 -12.16 8.66 15.25
C SER A 163 -12.86 9.80 14.51
N HIS A 164 -12.31 10.25 13.39
CA HIS A 164 -12.92 11.29 12.56
C HIS A 164 -12.48 11.16 11.10
N ILE A 165 -13.39 11.50 10.18
CA ILE A 165 -13.19 11.50 8.73
C ILE A 165 -13.63 12.88 8.22
N SER A 166 -12.70 13.63 7.64
CA SER A 166 -13.01 14.86 6.90
C SER A 166 -13.43 14.55 5.47
N GLU A 167 -13.91 15.55 4.72
CA GLU A 167 -14.23 15.43 3.29
C GLU A 167 -13.07 14.85 2.47
N ALA A 168 -11.82 15.27 2.75
CA ALA A 168 -10.62 14.72 2.11
C ALA A 168 -10.38 13.24 2.45
N GLY A 169 -10.92 12.75 3.56
CA GLY A 169 -10.81 11.37 4.02
C GLY A 169 -11.76 10.40 3.33
N GLU A 170 -12.83 10.89 2.68
CA GLU A 170 -13.80 10.05 1.96
C GLU A 170 -13.14 9.25 0.84
N SER A 171 -12.16 9.86 0.15
CA SER A 171 -11.44 9.22 -0.94
C SER A 171 -10.23 8.40 -0.47
N ALA A 172 -9.76 8.58 0.77
CA ALA A 172 -8.51 7.97 1.27
C ALA A 172 -8.55 6.44 1.21
N TYR A 173 -9.72 5.83 1.42
CA TYR A 173 -9.89 4.39 1.29
C TYR A 173 -9.68 3.89 -0.14
N ARG A 174 -10.18 4.61 -1.14
CA ARG A 174 -10.12 4.23 -2.56
C ARG A 174 -8.83 4.66 -3.25
N GLN A 175 -8.31 5.83 -2.88
CA GLN A 175 -7.11 6.40 -3.47
C GLN A 175 -5.84 5.96 -2.76
N GLY A 176 -5.93 5.51 -1.50
CA GLY A 176 -4.81 5.00 -0.73
C GLY A 176 -4.01 6.10 -0.04
N ILE A 177 -3.28 5.69 1.00
CA ILE A 177 -2.57 6.53 1.95
C ILE A 177 -1.08 6.52 1.64
N GLY A 178 -0.48 7.69 1.51
CA GLY A 178 0.97 7.86 1.33
C GLY A 178 1.46 7.50 -0.08
N ARG A 179 2.77 7.21 -0.14
CA ARG A 179 3.50 6.94 -1.40
C ARG A 179 3.66 5.44 -1.63
N GLY A 180 4.08 5.08 -2.83
CA GLY A 180 4.41 3.70 -3.18
C GLY A 180 3.22 2.85 -3.62
N LYS A 181 2.10 3.48 -4.02
CA LYS A 181 0.87 2.83 -4.49
C LYS A 181 1.11 1.87 -5.65
N ALA A 182 1.94 2.28 -6.61
CA ALA A 182 2.39 1.44 -7.70
C ALA A 182 3.18 0.19 -7.27
N TYR A 183 3.61 0.09 -6.00
CA TYR A 183 4.40 -1.02 -5.46
C TYR A 183 3.64 -1.85 -4.43
N GLY A 184 2.33 -1.64 -4.32
CA GLY A 184 1.48 -2.39 -3.39
C GLY A 184 1.44 -1.80 -1.97
N TYR A 185 1.87 -0.54 -1.81
CA TYR A 185 1.84 0.19 -0.54
C TYR A 185 0.73 1.24 -0.53
N GLY A 186 0.22 1.56 0.64
CA GLY A 186 -0.77 2.60 0.85
C GLY A 186 -2.21 2.15 0.67
N MET A 187 -2.48 0.91 0.27
CA MET A 187 -3.84 0.36 0.29
C MET A 187 -4.24 0.00 1.73
N PRO A 188 -5.25 0.68 2.32
CA PRO A 188 -5.73 0.32 3.65
C PRO A 188 -6.65 -0.90 3.61
N LEU A 189 -6.54 -1.72 4.64
CA LEU A 189 -7.45 -2.84 4.94
C LEU A 189 -8.17 -2.53 6.26
N VAL A 190 -9.49 -2.73 6.28
CA VAL A 190 -10.29 -2.66 7.52
C VAL A 190 -10.23 -4.02 8.20
N LEU A 191 -10.06 -4.02 9.52
CA LEU A 191 -9.84 -5.21 10.36
C LEU A 191 -11.15 -5.78 10.91
#